data_AF-A0A8T8CA73-F1
#
_entry.id   AF-A0A8T8CA73-F1
#
_cell.length_a   1.000
_cell.length_b   1.000
_cell.length_c   1.000
_cell.angle_alpha   90.00
_cell.angle_beta   90.00
_cell.angle_gamma   90.00
#
_symmetry.space_group_name_H-M   'P 1'
#
loop_
_entity.id
_entity.type
_entity.pdbx_description
1 polymer ?
#
loop_
_entity_poly.entity_id
_entity_poly.type
_entity_poly.pdbx_seq_one_letter_code
_entity_poly.pdbx_strand_id
1 'polypeptide(L)'
;MINAYQEAISSARRAGAVQENRLHGWAAIKAGTDTALINFFYVEGGQVNAEVVWRGVDPQDSMDLVAHHLNCQAGAGLELVQMLMDVYQSSGVSGSLLSVTPCPLDSVSH
;
A
#
# COMPACT_ATOMS: atom_id res chain seq x y z
N MET A 1 6.94 9.27 20.82
CA MET A 1 6.69 9.60 19.41
C MET A 1 6.74 8.27 18.68
N ILE A 2 5.60 7.70 18.31
CA ILE A 2 5.60 6.49 17.49
C ILE A 2 6.15 6.91 16.13
N ASN A 3 7.19 6.22 15.67
CA ASN A 3 7.85 6.55 14.42
C ASN A 3 6.88 6.23 13.28
N ALA A 4 6.61 7.18 12.37
CA ALA A 4 5.75 6.99 11.19
C ALA A 4 6.11 5.70 10.41
N TYR A 5 7.41 5.33 10.42
CA TYR A 5 7.92 4.07 9.90
C TYR A 5 7.30 2.82 10.57
N GLN A 6 7.22 2.81 11.91
CA GLN A 6 6.63 1.71 12.67
C GLN A 6 5.12 1.62 12.44
N GLU A 7 4.43 2.76 12.32
CA GLU A 7 3.01 2.80 12.00
C GLU A 7 2.74 2.26 10.60
N ALA A 8 3.52 2.70 9.60
CA ALA A 8 3.40 2.23 8.22
C ALA A 8 3.63 0.71 8.11
N ILE A 9 4.70 0.19 8.73
CA ILE A 9 4.97 -1.26 8.76
C ILE A 9 3.85 -2.02 9.47
N SER A 10 3.37 -1.52 10.61
CA SER A 10 2.30 -2.19 11.36
C SER A 10 1.01 -2.23 10.57
N SER A 11 0.68 -1.14 9.86
CA SER A 11 -0.51 -1.07 9.01
C SER A 11 -0.40 -1.98 7.80
N ALA A 12 0.74 -1.95 7.10
CA ALA A 12 1.01 -2.82 5.97
C ALA A 12 0.96 -4.30 6.35
N ARG A 13 1.55 -4.71 7.48
CA ARG A 13 1.49 -6.10 7.94
C ARG A 13 0.06 -6.58 8.18
N ARG A 14 -0.81 -5.74 8.76
CA ARG A 14 -2.22 -6.09 8.95
C ARG A 14 -2.94 -6.30 7.62
N ALA A 15 -2.71 -5.43 6.64
CA ALA A 15 -3.31 -5.58 5.32
C ALA A 15 -2.72 -6.77 4.53
N GLY A 16 -1.42 -7.03 4.66
CA GLY A 16 -0.73 -8.17 4.03
C GLY A 16 -1.16 -9.53 4.59
N ALA A 17 -1.44 -9.62 5.90
CA ALA A 17 -1.92 -10.86 6.53
C ALA A 17 -3.26 -11.34 5.94
N VAL A 18 -4.12 -10.42 5.48
CA VAL A 18 -5.39 -10.77 4.80
C VAL A 18 -5.13 -11.32 3.38
N GLN A 19 -3.93 -11.14 2.85
CA GLN A 19 -3.57 -11.38 1.45
C GLN A 19 -2.48 -12.44 1.26
N GLU A 20 -2.14 -13.22 2.30
CA GLU A 20 -1.05 -14.21 2.26
C GLU A 20 -1.17 -15.23 1.09
N ASN A 21 -2.39 -15.49 0.61
CA ASN A 21 -2.65 -16.40 -0.51
C ASN A 21 -2.81 -15.69 -1.87
N ARG A 22 -2.47 -14.40 -1.97
CA ARG A 22 -2.64 -13.59 -3.19
C ARG A 22 -1.31 -13.01 -3.64
N LEU A 23 -1.17 -12.85 -4.96
CA LEU A 23 -0.12 -12.01 -5.53
C LEU A 23 -0.36 -10.58 -5.09
N HIS A 24 0.55 -10.03 -4.29
CA HIS A 24 0.45 -8.67 -3.77
C HIS A 24 1.81 -8.00 -3.70
N GLY A 25 1.81 -6.68 -3.55
CA GLY A 25 3.01 -5.88 -3.47
C GLY A 25 2.71 -4.46 -2.97
N TRP A 26 3.75 -3.77 -2.53
CA TRP A 26 3.68 -2.48 -1.89
C TRP A 26 4.34 -1.42 -2.76
N ALA A 27 3.75 -0.23 -2.86
CA ALA A 27 4.41 0.93 -3.44
C ALA A 27 4.15 2.18 -2.61
N ALA A 28 5.14 3.06 -2.55
CA ALA A 28 4.98 4.40 -2.03
C ALA A 28 4.66 5.35 -3.19
N ILE A 29 3.61 6.15 -3.03
CA ILE A 29 3.19 7.13 -4.03
C ILE A 29 3.13 8.51 -3.40
N LYS A 30 3.90 9.44 -3.94
CA LYS A 30 3.92 10.84 -3.51
C LYS A 30 2.70 11.59 -4.06
N ALA A 31 2.01 12.29 -3.18
CA ALA A 31 0.85 13.12 -3.49
C ALA A 31 1.01 14.49 -2.80
N GLY A 32 1.69 15.43 -3.46
CA GLY A 32 2.02 16.72 -2.87
C GLY A 32 3.06 16.59 -1.77
N THR A 33 2.74 17.00 -0.54
CA THR A 33 3.62 16.91 0.63
C THR A 33 3.53 15.56 1.35
N ASP A 34 2.50 14.78 1.03
CA ASP A 34 2.23 13.50 1.68
C ASP A 34 2.69 12.35 0.77
N THR A 35 3.07 11.25 1.41
CA THR A 35 3.29 9.97 0.75
C THR A 35 2.23 8.98 1.23
N ALA A 36 1.67 8.22 0.29
CA ALA A 36 0.79 7.11 0.57
C ALA A 36 1.53 5.79 0.36
N LEU A 37 1.48 4.90 1.35
CA LEU A 37 1.88 3.50 1.18
C LEU A 37 0.66 2.72 0.71
N ILE A 38 0.79 2.07 -0.43
CA ILE A 38 -0.30 1.39 -1.12
C ILE A 38 0.01 -0.08 -1.23
N ASN A 39 -0.99 -0.91 -0.92
CA ASN A 39 -0.98 -2.33 -1.18
C ASN A 39 -1.71 -2.62 -2.49
N PHE A 40 -1.04 -3.23 -3.45
CA PHE A 40 -1.63 -3.74 -4.68
C PHE A 40 -1.80 -5.24 -4.56
N PHE A 41 -2.95 -5.78 -4.97
CA PHE A 41 -3.16 -7.21 -4.96
C PHE A 41 -4.06 -7.68 -6.09
N TYR A 42 -3.74 -8.87 -6.58
CA TYR A 42 -4.51 -9.55 -7.60
C TYR A 42 -5.87 -10.00 -7.07
N VAL A 43 -6.88 -9.85 -7.91
CA VAL A 43 -8.25 -10.34 -7.72
C VAL A 43 -8.58 -11.25 -8.89
N GLU A 44 -9.38 -12.30 -8.63
CA GLU A 44 -9.82 -13.24 -9.67
C GLU A 44 -10.39 -12.50 -10.89
N GLY A 45 -10.09 -13.02 -12.08
CA GLY A 45 -10.53 -12.42 -13.34
C GLY A 45 -9.56 -11.41 -13.95
N GLY A 46 -8.30 -11.37 -13.51
CA GLY A 46 -7.27 -10.53 -14.13
C GLY A 46 -7.22 -9.10 -13.61
N GLN A 47 -7.91 -8.81 -12.51
CA GLN A 47 -8.01 -7.48 -11.95
C GLN A 47 -6.96 -7.28 -10.85
N VAL A 48 -6.57 -6.03 -10.64
CA VAL A 48 -5.75 -5.62 -9.50
C VAL A 48 -6.51 -4.55 -8.75
N ASN A 49 -6.56 -4.69 -7.43
CA ASN A 49 -7.07 -3.67 -6.53
C ASN A 49 -5.91 -2.99 -5.80
N ALA A 50 -6.16 -1.77 -5.31
CA ALA A 50 -5.22 -1.01 -4.52
C ALA A 50 -5.88 -0.53 -3.22
N GLU A 51 -5.14 -0.59 -2.12
CA GLU A 51 -5.58 -0.11 -0.80
C GLU A 51 -4.51 0.80 -0.22
N VAL A 52 -4.91 2.00 0.22
CA VAL A 52 -4.01 2.90 0.96
C VAL A 52 -3.94 2.40 2.40
N VAL A 53 -2.80 1.86 2.80
CA VAL A 53 -2.61 1.31 4.15
C VAL A 53 -1.99 2.32 5.12
N TRP A 54 -1.34 3.34 4.58
CA TRP A 54 -0.79 4.44 5.36
C TRP A 54 -0.70 5.69 4.49
N ARG A 55 -0.88 6.87 5.11
CA ARG A 55 -0.64 8.17 4.48
C ARG A 55 -0.12 9.14 5.52
N GLY A 56 0.88 9.93 5.15
CA GLY A 56 1.39 11.01 5.97
C GLY A 56 2.57 11.72 5.32
N VAL A 57 3.11 12.71 6.02
CA VAL A 57 4.28 13.45 5.57
C VAL A 57 5.50 12.54 5.59
N ASP A 58 6.23 12.45 4.48
CA ASP A 58 7.45 11.65 4.34
C ASP A 58 8.56 12.49 3.68
N PRO A 59 9.25 13.34 4.45
CA PRO A 59 10.23 14.28 3.90
C PRO A 59 11.57 13.62 3.55
N GLN A 60 11.76 12.34 3.86
CA GLN A 60 13.00 11.60 3.65
C GLN A 60 12.83 10.40 2.70
N ASP A 61 11.69 10.28 2.02
CA ASP A 61 11.37 9.16 1.13
C ASP A 61 11.54 7.79 1.82
N SER A 62 11.24 7.75 3.13
CA SER A 62 11.37 6.55 3.94
C SER A 62 10.33 5.49 3.57
N MET A 63 9.21 5.88 2.97
CA MET A 63 8.17 4.94 2.57
C MET A 63 8.57 4.08 1.39
N ASP A 64 9.46 4.54 0.51
CA ASP A 64 10.02 3.71 -0.56
C ASP A 64 10.84 2.55 0.02
N LEU A 65 11.62 2.83 1.08
CA LEU A 65 12.37 1.82 1.82
C LEU A 65 11.45 0.85 2.57
N VAL A 66 10.33 1.34 3.13
CA VAL A 66 9.30 0.49 3.77
C VAL A 66 8.68 -0.44 2.72
N ALA A 67 8.23 0.10 1.59
CA ALA A 67 7.63 -0.68 0.52
C ALA A 67 8.60 -1.77 0.02
N HIS A 68 9.87 -1.41 -0.22
CA HIS A 68 10.91 -2.35 -0.60
C HIS A 68 11.10 -3.47 0.44
N HIS A 69 11.21 -3.11 1.73
CA HIS A 69 11.36 -4.09 2.81
C HIS A 69 10.18 -5.07 2.87
N LEU A 70 8.95 -4.58 2.74
CA LEU A 70 7.73 -5.40 2.76
C LEU A 70 7.66 -6.32 1.52
N ASN A 71 8.04 -5.81 0.35
CA ASN A 71 8.10 -6.60 -0.88
C ASN A 71 9.12 -7.73 -0.78
N CYS A 72 10.30 -7.47 -0.20
CA CYS A 72 11.29 -8.51 0.06
C CYS A 72 10.75 -9.61 1.00
N GLN A 73 9.94 -9.25 2.00
CA GLN A 73 9.31 -10.22 2.91
C GLN A 73 8.22 -11.04 2.20
N ALA A 74 7.46 -10.42 1.29
CA ALA A 74 6.42 -11.08 0.51
C ALA A 74 6.96 -11.91 -0.67
N GLY A 75 8.27 -11.84 -0.96
CA GLY A 75 8.85 -12.43 -2.16
C GLY A 75 8.41 -11.73 -3.46
N ALA A 76 7.88 -10.50 -3.35
CA ALA A 76 7.45 -9.70 -4.48
C ALA A 76 8.65 -8.96 -5.10
N GLY A 77 9.10 -9.46 -6.26
CA GLY A 77 10.12 -8.78 -7.06
C GLY A 77 9.61 -7.46 -7.67
N LEU A 78 10.53 -6.62 -8.12
CA LEU A 78 10.21 -5.34 -8.75
C LEU A 78 9.29 -5.53 -9.97
N GLU A 79 9.51 -6.60 -10.74
CA GLU A 79 8.73 -6.94 -11.93
C GLU A 79 7.26 -7.25 -11.58
N LEU A 80 7.02 -7.93 -10.46
CA LEU A 80 5.67 -8.21 -9.98
C LEU A 80 4.96 -6.92 -9.56
N VAL A 81 5.64 -6.10 -8.75
CA VAL A 81 5.08 -4.83 -8.26
C VAL A 81 4.75 -3.90 -9.43
N GLN A 82 5.65 -3.79 -10.41
CA GLN A 82 5.42 -2.98 -11.61
C GLN A 82 4.24 -3.52 -12.42
N MET A 83 4.15 -4.83 -12.64
CA MET A 83 3.02 -5.43 -13.35
C MET A 83 1.70 -5.16 -12.63
N LEU A 84 1.64 -5.27 -11.30
CA LEU A 84 0.44 -4.97 -10.53
C LEU A 84 0.03 -3.50 -10.68
N MET A 85 0.99 -2.59 -10.63
CA MET A 85 0.73 -1.16 -10.85
C MET A 85 0.23 -0.87 -12.27
N ASP A 86 0.82 -1.47 -13.29
CA ASP A 86 0.44 -1.27 -14.70
C ASP A 86 -0.98 -1.80 -14.97
N VAL A 87 -1.32 -2.97 -14.43
CA VAL A 87 -2.68 -3.54 -14.52
C VAL A 87 -3.68 -2.63 -13.78
N TYR A 88 -3.33 -2.14 -12.60
CA TYR A 88 -4.19 -1.22 -11.85
C TYR A 88 -4.44 0.08 -12.64
N GLN A 89 -3.40 0.67 -13.23
CA GLN A 89 -3.53 1.91 -14.00
C GLN A 89 -4.33 1.72 -15.30
N SER A 90 -4.11 0.60 -16.01
CA SER A 90 -4.84 0.30 -17.25
C SER A 90 -6.31 -0.05 -17.03
N SER A 91 -6.71 -0.47 -15.83
CA SER A 91 -8.09 -0.82 -15.48
C SER A 91 -9.07 0.35 -15.49
N GLY A 92 -8.62 1.59 -15.68
CA GLY A 92 -9.50 2.76 -15.77
C GLY A 92 -10.15 3.15 -14.43
N VAL A 93 -9.84 2.44 -13.33
CA VAL A 93 -10.07 2.88 -11.94
C VAL A 93 -9.03 3.97 -11.59
N SER A 94 -8.93 4.97 -12.47
CA SER A 94 -8.36 6.29 -12.19
C SER A 94 -9.36 7.15 -11.38
N GLY A 95 -10.26 6.51 -10.64
CA GLY A 95 -10.94 7.15 -9.53
C GLY A 95 -9.90 7.34 -8.44
N SER A 96 -9.11 8.41 -8.57
CA SER A 96 -8.19 8.98 -7.59
C SER A 96 -7.65 7.98 -6.57
N LEU A 97 -6.33 7.77 -6.53
CA LEU A 97 -5.65 7.17 -5.37
C LEU A 97 -6.03 7.83 -4.01
N LEU A 98 -6.85 8.89 -4.02
CA LEU A 98 -7.47 9.60 -2.91
C LEU A 98 -8.96 9.25 -2.65
N SER A 99 -9.57 8.25 -3.28
CA SER A 99 -10.99 7.87 -3.08
C SER A 99 -11.19 6.51 -2.39
N VAL A 100 -10.18 5.98 -1.72
CA VAL A 100 -10.41 4.90 -0.76
C VAL A 100 -10.79 5.57 0.55
N THR A 101 -12.07 5.48 0.88
CA THR A 101 -12.61 5.86 2.19
C THR A 101 -11.67 5.32 3.27
N PRO A 102 -11.05 6.18 4.10
CA PRO A 102 -10.21 5.68 5.17
C PRO A 102 -11.05 4.74 6.04
N CYS A 103 -10.49 3.58 6.41
CA CYS A 103 -11.09 2.73 7.44
C CYS A 103 -11.48 3.62 8.64
N PRO A 104 -12.71 3.49 9.17
CA PRO A 104 -13.07 4.21 10.36
C PRO A 104 -12.08 3.80 11.45
N LEU A 105 -11.38 4.80 12.00
CA LEU A 105 -10.63 4.63 13.24
C LEU A 105 -11.64 4.14 14.27
N ASP A 106 -11.59 2.84 14.59
CA ASP A 106 -12.32 2.32 15.72
C ASP A 106 -11.96 3.19 16.92
N SER A 107 -13.02 3.80 17.45
CA SER A 107 -12.96 4.68 18.58
C SER A 107 -12.55 3.85 19.78
N VAL A 108 -11.25 3.79 20.06
CA VAL A 108 -10.76 3.30 21.35
C VAL A 108 -11.11 4.37 22.38
N SER A 109 -12.36 4.29 22.84
CA SER A 109 -12.73 4.78 24.16
C SER A 109 -12.22 3.76 25.16
N HIS A 110 -11.27 4.16 26.00
CA HIS A 110 -11.27 3.91 27.45
C HIS A 110 -10.13 4.66 28.12
#